data_AF-A0A0N7KP29-F1
#
_entry.id   AF-A0A0N7KP29-F1
#
_cell.length_a   1.000
_cell.length_b   1.000
_cell.length_c   1.000
_cell.angle_alpha   90.00
_cell.angle_beta   90.00
_cell.angle_gamma   90.00
#
_symmetry.space_group_name_H-M   'P 1'
#
loop_
_entity.id
_entity.type
_entity.pdbx_description
1 polymer ?
#
loop_
_entity_poly.entity_id
_entity_poly.type
_entity_poly.pdbx_seq_one_letter_code
_entity_poly.pdbx_strand_id
1 'polypeptide(L)'
;MQHWYKDMRHSTRVKDEEGHPAFALVNRATGLAVKHSLGQSHPVKLVPYNPEYQDESVLWTESKDVGHGFRCIRMVNNIYLNLDAFHGDKSHGGVHDGTTVVLWEWCKGDNQCWKILPWGPEAYAPPPPPAYGHQAYPPPPPNREPGHGYHPAPAFYPPQPPPSHDEPGYGYRPPPVGPPGAGYGNRLPRALASEPTVRILCRADEAYSLTVRNGAVCLAPTNPRDDFQHWVKDMRHSTSIKDEEGYPAFALVNKATGEAIKHSLGQSHPVRLVPYNPEYLDESVLWTESKDVGHGFRCVRMVNNIYLNFDAFHGDKDHGGVHDGTTVVLWEWCKGDNQRWKILPWCK
;
A
#
# COMPACT_ATOMS: atom_id res chain seq x y z
N MET A 1 27.43 8.65 4.12
CA MET A 1 28.08 7.93 3.00
C MET A 1 27.04 7.73 1.91
N GLN A 2 27.36 8.10 0.66
CA GLN A 2 26.39 8.19 -0.45
C GLN A 2 26.22 6.87 -1.23
N HIS A 3 26.72 5.75 -0.71
CA HIS A 3 26.64 4.46 -1.39
C HIS A 3 25.33 3.75 -1.08
N TRP A 4 24.61 3.39 -2.12
CA TRP A 4 23.39 2.60 -2.07
C TRP A 4 23.57 1.34 -2.90
N TYR A 5 22.84 0.27 -2.57
CA TYR A 5 22.69 -0.86 -3.45
C TYR A 5 21.21 -1.11 -3.75
N LYS A 6 20.99 -1.66 -4.93
CA LYS A 6 19.67 -2.06 -5.43
C LYS A 6 19.47 -3.53 -5.10
N ASP A 7 18.62 -3.84 -4.13
CA ASP A 7 18.25 -5.23 -3.84
C ASP A 7 17.14 -5.66 -4.79
N MET A 8 17.45 -6.62 -5.66
CA MET A 8 16.56 -7.12 -6.70
C MET A 8 15.90 -8.46 -6.33
N ARG A 9 16.03 -8.97 -5.10
CA ARG A 9 15.60 -10.36 -4.78
C ARG A 9 14.11 -10.65 -5.02
N HIS A 10 13.25 -9.63 -4.95
CA HIS A 10 11.82 -9.76 -5.18
C HIS A 10 11.41 -9.46 -6.63
N SER A 11 12.34 -9.04 -7.50
CA SER A 11 12.06 -8.52 -8.85
C SER A 11 11.37 -9.49 -9.81
N THR A 12 11.52 -10.80 -9.57
CA THR A 12 10.89 -11.84 -10.40
C THR A 12 9.43 -12.07 -10.03
N ARG A 13 9.03 -11.72 -8.80
CA ARG A 13 7.67 -11.95 -8.26
C ARG A 13 6.87 -10.67 -8.10
N VAL A 14 7.55 -9.56 -7.84
CA VAL A 14 6.93 -8.27 -7.58
C VAL A 14 7.25 -7.32 -8.72
N LYS A 15 6.20 -6.82 -9.35
CA LYS A 15 6.24 -5.86 -10.44
C LYS A 15 5.20 -4.78 -10.17
N ASP A 16 5.41 -3.59 -10.73
CA ASP A 16 4.34 -2.58 -10.78
C ASP A 16 3.28 -2.93 -11.83
N GLU A 17 2.22 -2.12 -11.90
CA GLU A 17 1.12 -2.27 -12.86
C GLU A 17 1.55 -2.20 -14.33
N GLU A 18 2.69 -1.59 -14.63
CA GLU A 18 3.29 -1.56 -15.97
C GLU A 18 4.24 -2.74 -16.23
N GLY A 19 4.41 -3.64 -15.25
CA GLY A 19 5.25 -4.83 -15.34
C GLY A 19 6.74 -4.60 -15.07
N HIS A 20 7.14 -3.43 -14.55
CA HIS A 20 8.53 -3.15 -14.21
C HIS A 20 8.92 -3.85 -12.89
N PRO A 21 10.11 -4.46 -12.81
CA PRO A 21 10.54 -5.23 -11.65
C PRO A 21 10.78 -4.34 -10.43
N ALA A 22 10.29 -4.79 -9.28
CA ALA A 22 10.51 -4.10 -8.01
C ALA A 22 11.90 -4.32 -7.43
N PHE A 23 12.36 -3.34 -6.66
CA PHE A 23 13.63 -3.36 -5.93
C PHE A 23 13.57 -2.55 -4.65
N ALA A 24 14.46 -2.85 -3.70
CA ALA A 24 14.71 -1.97 -2.55
C ALA A 24 15.97 -1.11 -2.79
N LEU A 25 15.91 0.15 -2.38
CA LEU A 25 17.08 1.04 -2.32
C LEU A 25 17.61 1.07 -0.90
N VAL A 26 18.79 0.49 -0.68
CA VAL A 26 19.34 0.29 0.66
C VAL A 26 20.68 1.00 0.80
N ASN A 27 20.81 1.84 1.83
CA ASN A 27 22.06 2.52 2.11
C ASN A 27 23.08 1.52 2.64
N ARG A 28 24.26 1.47 2.02
CA ARG A 28 25.29 0.48 2.36
C ARG A 28 25.89 0.69 3.75
N ALA A 29 25.95 1.92 4.23
CA ALA A 29 26.59 2.24 5.51
C ALA A 29 25.65 2.01 6.70
N THR A 30 24.35 2.26 6.53
CA THR A 30 23.38 2.21 7.62
C THR A 30 22.47 0.99 7.59
N GLY A 31 22.39 0.29 6.45
CA GLY A 31 21.44 -0.80 6.25
C GLY A 31 19.98 -0.34 6.21
N LEU A 32 19.73 0.97 6.04
CA LEU A 32 18.38 1.51 5.97
C LEU A 32 17.89 1.53 4.52
N ALA A 33 16.65 1.08 4.29
CA ALA A 33 15.95 1.16 3.02
C ALA A 33 15.07 2.42 2.93
N VAL A 34 14.92 2.94 1.71
CA VAL A 34 13.93 3.99 1.41
C VAL A 34 12.53 3.39 1.46
N LYS A 35 11.65 3.98 2.27
CA LYS A 35 10.25 3.57 2.48
C LYS A 35 9.29 4.65 1.98
N HIS A 36 8.16 4.21 1.43
CA HIS A 36 7.02 5.07 1.07
C HIS A 36 6.55 5.89 2.29
N SER A 37 5.92 7.03 2.02
CA SER A 37 5.36 7.94 3.05
C SER A 37 3.84 8.13 2.86
N LEU A 38 3.24 9.10 3.56
CA LEU A 38 1.79 9.42 3.51
C LEU A 38 1.26 9.83 2.14
N GLY A 39 2.11 9.91 1.11
CA GLY A 39 1.73 10.25 -0.24
C GLY A 39 2.35 11.57 -0.67
N GLN A 40 1.70 12.26 -1.61
CA GLN A 40 2.21 13.46 -2.23
C GLN A 40 2.68 14.50 -1.19
N SER A 41 3.77 15.20 -1.49
CA SER A 41 4.48 16.19 -0.66
C SER A 41 5.22 15.67 0.56
N HIS A 42 5.02 14.40 0.95
CA HIS A 42 5.62 13.88 2.17
C HIS A 42 7.04 13.36 1.92
N PRO A 43 8.02 13.69 2.78
CA PRO A 43 9.36 13.14 2.71
C PRO A 43 9.35 11.61 2.78
N VAL A 44 10.17 10.97 1.95
CA VAL A 44 10.38 9.52 2.07
C VAL A 44 11.09 9.21 3.39
N LYS A 45 10.86 8.01 3.93
CA LYS A 45 11.44 7.59 5.20
C LYS A 45 12.60 6.63 4.99
N LEU A 46 13.43 6.48 6.02
CA LEU A 46 14.46 5.44 6.10
C LEU A 46 14.12 4.46 7.22
N VAL A 47 14.13 3.17 6.91
CA VAL A 47 13.80 2.11 7.87
C VAL A 47 14.83 0.99 7.83
N PRO A 48 15.09 0.27 8.93
CA PRO A 48 15.92 -0.93 8.89
C PRO A 48 15.44 -1.90 7.82
N TYR A 49 16.32 -2.23 6.87
CA TYR A 49 15.97 -3.16 5.81
C TYR A 49 16.04 -4.59 6.34
N ASN A 50 14.94 -5.33 6.25
CA ASN A 50 14.93 -6.76 6.52
C ASN A 50 14.70 -7.55 5.23
N PRO A 51 15.74 -8.16 4.66
CA PRO A 51 15.66 -8.85 3.37
C PRO A 51 14.87 -10.17 3.38
N GLU A 52 14.53 -10.69 4.55
CA GLU A 52 13.77 -11.95 4.70
C GLU A 52 12.25 -11.73 4.57
N TYR A 53 11.78 -10.49 4.72
CA TYR A 53 10.38 -10.13 4.61
C TYR A 53 10.14 -9.26 3.38
N GLN A 54 9.14 -9.64 2.59
CA GLN A 54 8.63 -8.79 1.51
C GLN A 54 7.83 -7.63 2.12
N ASP A 55 8.53 -6.61 2.63
CA ASP A 55 7.90 -5.35 3.00
C ASP A 55 7.72 -4.49 1.74
N GLU A 56 6.51 -4.53 1.19
CA GLU A 56 6.17 -3.84 -0.06
C GLU A 56 6.27 -2.30 0.06
N SER A 57 6.24 -1.77 1.29
CA SER A 57 6.41 -0.33 1.54
C SER A 57 7.85 0.17 1.32
N VAL A 58 8.83 -0.72 1.16
CA VAL A 58 10.23 -0.37 0.82
C VAL A 58 10.60 -0.72 -0.63
N LEU A 59 9.62 -1.14 -1.43
CA LEU A 59 9.83 -1.56 -2.81
C LEU A 59 9.45 -0.46 -3.80
N TRP A 60 10.33 -0.28 -4.79
CA TRP A 60 10.25 0.76 -5.80
C TRP A 60 10.40 0.14 -7.18
N THR A 61 9.93 0.84 -8.21
CA THR A 61 10.18 0.50 -9.62
C THR A 61 10.80 1.67 -10.35
N GLU A 62 11.46 1.38 -11.47
CA GLU A 62 11.92 2.39 -12.41
C GLU A 62 10.95 2.41 -13.59
N SER A 63 10.49 3.59 -13.99
CA SER A 63 9.70 3.75 -15.21
C SER A 63 10.52 3.40 -16.46
N LYS A 64 9.86 3.42 -17.62
CA LYS A 64 10.56 3.58 -18.90
C LYS A 64 11.47 4.82 -18.90
N ASP A 65 12.43 4.83 -19.81
CA ASP A 65 13.32 5.98 -20.03
C ASP A 65 12.50 7.23 -20.39
N VAL A 66 12.73 8.32 -19.65
CA VAL A 66 12.08 9.62 -19.86
C VAL A 66 12.99 10.62 -20.59
N GLY A 67 14.18 10.18 -21.02
CA GLY A 67 15.15 10.98 -21.76
C GLY A 67 16.57 10.76 -21.21
N HIS A 68 17.55 10.61 -22.11
CA HIS A 68 18.98 10.57 -21.79
C HIS A 68 19.39 9.53 -20.73
N GLY A 69 18.67 8.42 -20.61
CA GLY A 69 18.98 7.39 -19.62
C GLY A 69 18.33 7.61 -18.26
N PHE A 70 17.55 8.68 -18.08
CA PHE A 70 16.83 8.97 -16.84
C PHE A 70 15.48 8.25 -16.80
N ARG A 71 15.02 7.94 -15.59
CA ARG A 71 13.74 7.26 -15.28
C ARG A 71 13.12 7.89 -14.04
N CYS A 72 11.82 7.74 -13.86
CA CYS A 72 11.18 8.00 -12.58
C CYS A 72 11.42 6.80 -11.66
N ILE A 73 11.71 7.05 -10.37
CA ILE A 73 11.68 6.01 -9.34
C ILE A 73 10.32 6.14 -8.64
N ARG A 74 9.52 5.08 -8.67
CA ARG A 74 8.09 5.12 -8.31
C ARG A 74 7.76 4.12 -7.22
N MET A 75 6.72 4.39 -6.45
CA MET A 75 6.20 3.38 -5.53
C MET A 75 5.70 2.17 -6.34
N VAL A 76 6.02 0.95 -5.91
CA VAL A 76 5.57 -0.25 -6.63
C VAL A 76 4.05 -0.40 -6.65
N ASN A 77 3.36 0.09 -5.61
CA ASN A 77 1.92 -0.03 -5.41
C ASN A 77 1.12 1.23 -5.78
N ASN A 78 1.80 2.29 -6.20
CA ASN A 78 1.20 3.52 -6.70
C ASN A 78 2.19 4.23 -7.62
N ILE A 79 2.17 3.88 -8.91
CA ILE A 79 3.13 4.43 -9.87
C ILE A 79 2.90 5.91 -10.19
N TYR A 80 1.83 6.52 -9.68
CA TYR A 80 1.61 7.96 -9.84
C TYR A 80 2.50 8.77 -8.89
N LEU A 81 2.98 8.18 -7.80
CA LEU A 81 3.86 8.82 -6.82
C LEU A 81 5.32 8.44 -7.04
N ASN A 82 6.15 9.43 -7.34
CA ASN A 82 7.56 9.29 -7.67
C ASN A 82 8.44 9.92 -6.60
N LEU A 83 9.70 9.48 -6.53
CA LEU A 83 10.74 10.27 -5.88
C LEU A 83 10.87 11.62 -6.59
N ASP A 84 10.82 12.68 -5.80
CA ASP A 84 10.92 14.06 -6.24
C ASP A 84 11.96 14.76 -5.36
N ALA A 85 12.98 15.35 -5.98
CA ALA A 85 13.86 16.27 -5.30
C ALA A 85 13.08 17.58 -5.10
N PHE A 86 12.52 17.77 -3.91
CA PHE A 86 11.55 18.82 -3.64
C PHE A 86 12.15 20.21 -3.90
N HIS A 87 11.51 20.99 -4.77
CA HIS A 87 12.02 22.29 -5.25
C HIS A 87 13.41 22.21 -5.91
N GLY A 88 13.81 21.02 -6.36
CA GLY A 88 15.09 20.77 -7.02
C GLY A 88 15.10 21.17 -8.50
N ASP A 89 13.99 21.66 -9.03
CA ASP A 89 13.93 22.18 -10.39
C ASP A 89 14.50 23.61 -10.47
N LYS A 90 14.89 24.03 -11.67
CA LYS A 90 15.56 25.32 -11.88
C LYS A 90 14.71 26.52 -11.48
N SER A 91 13.37 26.43 -11.56
CA SER A 91 12.50 27.56 -11.21
C SER A 91 12.44 27.81 -9.72
N HIS A 92 12.78 26.80 -8.90
CA HIS A 92 12.86 26.90 -7.44
C HIS A 92 14.31 26.96 -6.89
N GLY A 93 15.31 27.10 -7.77
CA GLY A 93 16.72 27.27 -7.38
C GLY A 93 17.61 26.04 -7.65
N GLY A 94 17.03 24.92 -8.07
CA GLY A 94 17.77 23.70 -8.37
C GLY A 94 18.08 22.85 -7.14
N VAL A 95 18.56 21.63 -7.37
CA VAL A 95 19.03 20.74 -6.30
C VAL A 95 20.24 21.35 -5.60
N HIS A 96 20.23 21.34 -4.27
CA HIS A 96 21.31 21.82 -3.40
C HIS A 96 21.52 20.88 -2.21
N ASP A 97 22.57 21.12 -1.41
CA ASP A 97 22.79 20.35 -0.19
C ASP A 97 21.57 20.50 0.75
N GLY A 98 21.12 19.38 1.30
CA GLY A 98 19.90 19.32 2.12
C GLY A 98 18.58 19.33 1.35
N THR A 99 18.57 19.28 0.00
CA THR A 99 17.31 19.08 -0.75
C THR A 99 16.62 17.79 -0.29
N THR A 100 15.39 17.91 0.19
CA THR A 100 14.58 16.78 0.66
C THR A 100 14.05 15.98 -0.52
N VAL A 101 14.06 14.64 -0.40
CA VAL A 101 13.36 13.77 -1.35
C VAL A 101 11.96 13.47 -0.81
N VAL A 102 10.94 13.80 -1.59
CA VAL A 102 9.52 13.59 -1.26
C VAL A 102 8.88 12.64 -2.26
N LEU A 103 7.66 12.21 -1.96
CA LEU A 103 6.77 11.65 -2.97
C LEU A 103 6.03 12.77 -3.69
N TRP A 104 5.96 12.72 -5.01
CA TRP A 104 5.17 13.67 -5.79
C TRP A 104 4.59 13.05 -7.06
N GLU A 105 3.43 13.56 -7.48
CA GLU A 105 2.82 13.15 -8.74
C GLU A 105 3.70 13.52 -9.93
N TRP A 106 3.70 12.69 -10.97
CA TRP A 106 4.53 12.96 -12.14
C TRP A 106 4.11 14.26 -12.83
N CYS A 107 4.97 15.26 -12.77
CA CYS A 107 4.74 16.57 -13.38
C CYS A 107 5.72 16.86 -14.54
N LYS A 108 6.50 15.86 -14.96
CA LYS A 108 7.54 15.99 -16.00
C LYS A 108 8.65 16.96 -15.64
N GLY A 109 8.91 17.14 -14.35
CA GLY A 109 10.01 17.97 -13.86
C GLY A 109 11.34 17.22 -13.91
N ASP A 110 12.42 17.94 -14.25
CA ASP A 110 13.79 17.40 -14.20
C ASP A 110 14.15 16.86 -12.80
N ASN A 111 13.54 17.41 -11.75
CA ASN A 111 13.69 17.00 -10.35
C ASN A 111 13.04 15.65 -10.01
N GLN A 112 12.32 15.03 -10.96
CA GLN A 112 11.72 13.70 -10.85
C GLN A 112 12.41 12.67 -11.76
N CYS A 113 13.43 13.11 -12.51
CA CYS A 113 14.21 12.29 -13.42
C CYS A 113 15.48 11.79 -12.70
N TRP A 114 15.57 10.49 -12.48
CA TRP A 114 16.67 9.85 -11.74
C TRP A 114 17.49 8.93 -12.63
N LYS A 115 18.76 8.76 -12.26
CA LYS A 115 19.64 7.76 -12.86
C LYS A 115 20.37 7.00 -11.75
N ILE A 116 20.13 5.70 -11.67
CA ILE A 116 20.87 4.81 -10.76
C ILE A 116 22.09 4.30 -11.53
N LEU A 117 23.28 4.72 -11.12
CA LEU A 117 24.54 4.33 -11.74
C LEU A 117 25.35 3.42 -10.80
N PRO A 118 26.11 2.45 -11.34
CA PRO A 118 27.15 1.79 -10.56
C PRO A 118 28.15 2.84 -10.08
N TRP A 119 28.61 2.69 -8.84
CA TRP A 119 29.62 3.59 -8.30
C TRP A 119 30.95 3.39 -9.05
N GLY A 120 31.39 4.40 -9.78
CA GLY A 120 32.56 4.35 -10.66
C GLY A 120 32.81 5.68 -11.36
N PRO A 121 33.75 5.76 -12.33
CA PRO A 121 34.09 7.00 -13.03
C PRO A 121 32.88 7.68 -13.69
N GLU A 122 31.92 6.89 -14.17
CA GLU A 122 30.67 7.37 -14.78
C GLU A 122 29.81 8.21 -13.82
N ALA A 123 29.88 7.96 -12.51
CA ALA A 123 29.15 8.73 -11.51
C ALA A 123 29.65 10.19 -11.37
N TYR A 124 30.87 10.48 -11.85
CA TYR A 124 31.49 11.81 -11.82
C TYR A 124 31.48 12.51 -13.19
N ALA A 125 30.90 11.90 -14.22
CA ALA A 125 30.83 12.53 -15.53
C ALA A 125 29.95 13.80 -15.45
N PRO A 126 30.37 14.93 -16.03
CA PRO A 126 29.53 16.13 -16.09
C PRO A 126 28.23 15.82 -16.83
N PRO A 127 27.10 16.45 -16.45
CA PRO A 127 25.85 16.26 -17.16
C PRO A 127 26.02 16.62 -18.64
N PRO A 128 25.39 15.87 -19.57
CA PRO A 128 25.45 16.21 -20.98
C PRO A 128 24.91 17.64 -21.20
N PRO A 129 25.48 18.41 -22.15
CA PRO A 129 25.01 19.75 -22.43
C PRO A 129 23.51 19.72 -22.80
N PRO A 130 22.74 20.76 -22.44
CA PRO A 130 21.31 20.82 -22.75
C PRO A 130 21.12 20.60 -24.25
N ALA A 131 20.38 19.56 -24.62
CA ALA A 131 19.99 19.37 -26.00
C ALA A 131 19.03 20.50 -26.38
N TYR A 132 19.56 21.52 -27.08
CA TYR A 132 18.75 22.52 -27.78
C TYR A 132 17.93 21.80 -28.85
N GLY A 133 16.75 21.33 -28.46
CA GLY A 133 15.94 20.46 -29.30
C GLY A 133 14.79 19.90 -28.50
N HIS A 134 14.01 20.76 -27.84
CA HIS A 134 12.67 20.42 -27.43
C HIS A 134 11.86 20.11 -28.71
N GLN A 135 11.95 18.88 -29.20
CA GLN A 135 10.81 18.28 -29.87
C GLN A 135 9.73 18.22 -28.81
N ALA A 136 8.86 19.23 -28.83
CA ALA A 136 7.63 19.22 -28.09
C ALA A 136 6.95 17.88 -28.37
N TYR A 137 6.98 16.99 -27.39
CA TYR A 137 6.25 15.74 -27.44
C TYR A 137 4.81 16.09 -27.83
N PRO A 138 4.22 15.44 -28.85
CA PRO A 138 2.86 15.75 -29.24
C PRO A 138 1.98 15.60 -27.99
N PRO A 139 1.12 16.59 -27.70
CA PRO A 139 0.26 16.53 -26.53
C PRO A 139 -0.57 15.23 -26.61
N PRO A 140 -0.80 14.54 -25.49
CA PRO A 140 -1.75 13.44 -25.47
C PRO A 140 -3.09 13.95 -26.02
N PRO A 141 -3.82 13.13 -26.80
CA PRO A 141 -5.05 13.57 -27.43
C PRO A 141 -5.97 14.18 -26.36
N PRO A 142 -6.62 15.32 -26.68
CA PRO A 142 -7.46 16.01 -25.72
C PRO A 142 -8.48 15.04 -25.18
N ASN A 143 -8.66 15.05 -23.85
CA ASN A 143 -9.76 14.40 -23.16
C ASN A 143 -11.03 14.76 -23.92
N ARG A 144 -11.48 13.86 -24.81
CA ARG A 144 -12.84 13.89 -25.29
C ARG A 144 -13.65 13.54 -24.07
N GLU A 145 -14.16 14.57 -23.40
CA GLU A 145 -15.36 14.44 -22.59
C GLU A 145 -16.31 13.52 -23.37
N PRO A 146 -16.67 12.35 -22.83
CA PRO A 146 -17.56 11.44 -23.53
C PRO A 146 -18.89 12.17 -23.65
N GLY A 147 -19.11 12.76 -24.82
CA GLY A 147 -20.41 13.29 -25.20
C GLY A 147 -21.42 12.19 -24.92
N HIS A 148 -22.41 12.52 -24.09
CA HIS A 148 -23.48 11.65 -23.63
C HIS A 148 -24.31 11.15 -24.83
N GLY A 149 -23.76 10.20 -25.57
CA GLY A 149 -24.50 9.34 -26.48
C GLY A 149 -24.96 8.13 -25.67
N TYR A 150 -26.26 8.06 -25.40
CA TYR A 150 -26.92 6.87 -24.88
C TYR A 150 -26.68 5.71 -25.86
N HIS A 151 -25.70 4.86 -25.58
CA HIS A 151 -25.54 3.56 -26.20
C HIS A 151 -25.53 2.53 -25.07
N PRO A 152 -26.45 1.54 -25.07
CA PRO A 152 -26.62 0.65 -23.93
C PRO A 152 -25.34 -0.15 -23.68
N ALA A 153 -24.94 -0.21 -22.41
CA ALA A 153 -23.71 -0.82 -21.95
C ALA A 153 -23.61 -2.29 -22.44
N PRO A 154 -22.54 -2.67 -23.17
CA PRO A 154 -22.22 -4.06 -23.35
C PRO A 154 -21.65 -4.60 -22.02
N ALA A 155 -22.05 -5.83 -21.67
CA ALA A 155 -21.69 -6.52 -20.44
C ALA A 155 -20.17 -6.47 -20.20
N PHE A 156 -19.74 -5.64 -19.25
CA PHE A 156 -18.38 -5.61 -18.74
C PHE A 156 -18.16 -6.88 -17.93
N TYR A 157 -17.45 -7.85 -18.51
CA TYR A 157 -16.75 -8.84 -17.70
C TYR A 157 -15.50 -8.15 -17.15
N PRO A 158 -15.35 -8.01 -15.82
CA PRO A 158 -14.12 -7.49 -15.24
C PRO A 158 -12.94 -8.40 -15.63
N PRO A 159 -11.72 -7.84 -15.79
CA PRO A 159 -10.56 -8.61 -16.21
C PRO A 159 -10.29 -9.75 -15.23
N GLN A 160 -10.11 -10.96 -15.77
CA GLN A 160 -9.72 -12.13 -14.99
C GLN A 160 -8.41 -11.82 -14.25
N PRO A 161 -8.29 -12.17 -12.96
CA PRO A 161 -7.02 -12.01 -12.26
C PRO A 161 -5.94 -12.82 -12.99
N PRO A 162 -4.67 -12.37 -12.96
CA PRO A 162 -3.58 -13.18 -13.48
C PRO A 162 -3.67 -14.56 -12.83
N PRO A 163 -3.42 -15.64 -13.60
CA PRO A 163 -3.61 -17.00 -13.13
C PRO A 163 -2.91 -17.15 -11.80
N SER A 164 -3.59 -17.81 -10.86
CA SER A 164 -2.99 -18.23 -9.60
C SER A 164 -1.74 -19.00 -9.96
N HIS A 165 -0.61 -18.32 -9.92
CA HIS A 165 0.67 -18.99 -9.85
C HIS A 165 0.57 -19.75 -8.55
N ASP A 166 0.32 -21.05 -8.67
CA ASP A 166 0.62 -22.04 -7.64
C ASP A 166 2.08 -21.81 -7.27
N GLU A 167 2.30 -20.88 -6.35
CA GLU A 167 3.61 -20.57 -5.81
C GLU A 167 4.03 -21.88 -5.13
N PRO A 168 5.09 -22.54 -5.62
CA PRO A 168 5.48 -23.84 -5.09
C PRO A 168 5.74 -23.64 -3.61
N GLY A 169 5.01 -24.40 -2.77
CA GLY A 169 4.90 -24.21 -1.34
C GLY A 169 6.25 -24.10 -0.64
N TYR A 170 6.79 -22.88 -0.60
CA TYR A 170 7.87 -22.52 0.28
C TYR A 170 7.23 -22.33 1.64
N GLY A 171 7.39 -23.36 2.46
CA GLY A 171 6.88 -23.43 3.81
C GLY A 171 7.08 -22.10 4.50
N TYR A 172 5.96 -21.42 4.75
CA TYR A 172 5.82 -20.48 5.84
C TYR A 172 6.40 -21.19 7.07
N ARG A 173 7.63 -20.85 7.41
CA ARG A 173 8.14 -21.09 8.75
C ARG A 173 7.89 -19.78 9.48
N PRO A 174 6.69 -19.58 10.08
CA PRO A 174 6.53 -18.47 11.00
C PRO A 174 7.66 -18.56 12.04
N PRO A 175 8.10 -17.42 12.59
CA PRO A 175 9.19 -17.38 13.55
C PRO A 175 8.96 -18.44 14.61
N PRO A 176 10.03 -19.14 15.07
CA PRO A 176 9.92 -20.41 15.78
C PRO A 176 8.84 -20.29 16.84
N VAL A 177 7.76 -21.06 16.62
CA VAL A 177 6.71 -21.24 17.60
C VAL A 177 7.44 -21.66 18.87
N GLY A 178 7.45 -20.77 19.86
CA GLY A 178 7.96 -21.09 21.19
C GLY A 178 7.33 -22.40 21.67
N PRO A 179 7.97 -23.09 22.62
CA PRO A 179 7.69 -24.49 22.95
C PRO A 179 6.17 -24.79 23.03
N PRO A 180 5.73 -25.93 22.47
CA PRO A 180 4.32 -26.29 22.37
C PRO A 180 3.76 -26.45 23.78
N GLY A 181 3.01 -25.45 24.23
CA GLY A 181 2.52 -25.36 25.61
C GLY A 181 2.42 -23.93 26.16
N ALA A 182 3.04 -22.94 25.51
CA ALA A 182 2.71 -21.56 25.78
C ALA A 182 1.31 -21.30 25.19
N GLY A 183 0.28 -21.32 26.05
CA GLY A 183 -1.09 -21.02 25.66
C GLY A 183 -1.15 -19.75 24.80
N TYR A 184 -2.18 -19.64 23.95
CA TYR A 184 -2.50 -18.48 23.13
C TYR A 184 -2.83 -17.25 24.01
N GLY A 185 -1.90 -16.86 24.87
CA GLY A 185 -1.94 -15.65 25.64
C GLY A 185 -1.94 -14.48 24.69
N ASN A 186 -2.70 -13.46 25.07
CA ASN A 186 -2.90 -12.23 24.33
C ASN A 186 -1.58 -11.72 23.73
N ARG A 187 -1.41 -11.83 22.41
CA ARG A 187 -0.23 -11.34 21.69
C ARG A 187 -0.30 -9.84 21.42
N LEU A 188 -1.39 -9.19 21.80
CA LEU A 188 -1.50 -7.74 21.72
C LEU A 188 -0.34 -7.07 22.48
N PRO A 189 0.24 -6.00 21.90
CA PRO A 189 1.12 -5.13 22.65
C PRO A 189 0.43 -4.65 23.93
N ARG A 190 1.18 -4.52 25.02
CA ARG A 190 0.64 -4.11 26.33
C ARG A 190 -0.17 -2.82 26.27
N ALA A 191 0.24 -1.89 25.40
CA ALA A 191 -0.47 -0.63 25.16
C ALA A 191 -1.91 -0.81 24.64
N LEU A 192 -2.24 -1.97 24.06
CA LEU A 192 -3.57 -2.29 23.51
C LEU A 192 -4.35 -3.31 24.33
N ALA A 193 -3.75 -3.87 25.40
CA ALA A 193 -4.35 -4.98 26.12
C ALA A 193 -5.67 -4.63 26.82
N SER A 194 -5.87 -3.35 27.16
CA SER A 194 -7.10 -2.82 27.79
C SER A 194 -8.07 -2.20 26.81
N GLU A 195 -7.73 -2.10 25.53
CA GLU A 195 -8.60 -1.48 24.54
C GLU A 195 -9.82 -2.36 24.25
N PRO A 196 -11.02 -1.75 24.08
CA PRO A 196 -12.19 -2.50 23.68
C PRO A 196 -12.00 -3.08 22.28
N THR A 197 -12.50 -4.29 22.08
CA THR A 197 -12.48 -4.91 20.75
C THR A 197 -13.65 -4.43 19.90
N VAL A 198 -13.45 -4.40 18.59
CA VAL A 198 -14.44 -4.06 17.58
C VAL A 198 -14.71 -5.25 16.65
N ARG A 199 -15.93 -5.28 16.12
CA ARG A 199 -16.39 -6.11 15.01
C ARG A 199 -16.26 -5.32 13.72
N ILE A 200 -15.69 -5.93 12.70
CA ILE A 200 -15.62 -5.35 11.36
C ILE A 200 -16.46 -6.23 10.45
N LEU A 201 -17.47 -5.65 9.81
CA LEU A 201 -18.39 -6.36 8.93
C LEU A 201 -18.58 -5.61 7.60
N CYS A 202 -18.93 -6.38 6.57
CA CYS A 202 -19.18 -5.89 5.22
C CYS A 202 -20.69 -5.82 4.95
N ARG A 203 -21.14 -4.83 4.18
CA ARG A 203 -22.56 -4.70 3.80
C ARG A 203 -23.01 -5.83 2.88
N ALA A 204 -22.09 -6.42 2.12
CA ALA A 204 -22.41 -7.55 1.24
C ALA A 204 -23.05 -8.72 1.99
N ASP A 205 -22.60 -8.99 3.23
CA ASP A 205 -23.31 -9.88 4.16
C ASP A 205 -22.94 -9.55 5.62
N GLU A 206 -23.90 -8.99 6.36
CA GLU A 206 -23.72 -8.62 7.77
C GLU A 206 -23.70 -9.83 8.73
N ALA A 207 -23.90 -11.07 8.25
CA ALA A 207 -23.71 -12.28 9.05
C ALA A 207 -22.23 -12.68 9.19
N TYR A 208 -21.35 -12.09 8.37
CA TYR A 208 -19.92 -12.35 8.39
C TYR A 208 -19.16 -11.27 9.19
N SER A 209 -17.98 -11.65 9.68
CA SER A 209 -17.04 -10.77 10.36
C SER A 209 -15.65 -10.96 9.78
N LEU A 210 -14.86 -9.89 9.79
CA LEU A 210 -13.45 -9.93 9.45
C LEU A 210 -12.69 -10.79 10.46
N THR A 211 -11.86 -11.71 9.98
CA THR A 211 -11.05 -12.61 10.79
C THR A 211 -9.66 -12.78 10.20
N VAL A 212 -8.79 -13.44 10.95
CA VAL A 212 -7.50 -13.93 10.48
C VAL A 212 -7.54 -15.45 10.36
N ARG A 213 -7.23 -15.98 9.18
CA ARG A 213 -7.07 -17.43 8.96
C ARG A 213 -5.84 -17.69 8.10
N ASN A 214 -5.00 -18.63 8.53
CA ASN A 214 -3.79 -19.02 7.81
C ASN A 214 -2.90 -17.82 7.41
N GLY A 215 -2.82 -16.79 8.25
CA GLY A 215 -2.03 -15.57 7.98
C GLY A 215 -2.66 -14.60 6.97
N ALA A 216 -3.91 -14.83 6.55
CA ALA A 216 -4.66 -13.97 5.65
C ALA A 216 -5.85 -13.31 6.35
N VAL A 217 -6.22 -12.12 5.86
CA VAL A 217 -7.43 -11.41 6.28
C VAL A 217 -8.59 -11.83 5.39
N CYS A 218 -9.64 -12.38 5.99
CA CYS A 218 -10.83 -12.84 5.26
C CYS A 218 -12.11 -12.66 6.06
N LEU A 219 -13.25 -12.89 5.43
CA LEU A 219 -14.56 -12.94 6.07
C LEU A 219 -14.89 -14.37 6.49
N ALA A 220 -15.51 -14.50 7.67
CA ALA A 220 -16.02 -15.76 8.20
C ALA A 220 -17.37 -15.54 8.90
N PRO A 221 -18.23 -16.58 9.02
CA PRO A 221 -19.44 -16.49 9.80
C PRO A 221 -19.14 -15.99 11.21
N THR A 222 -19.96 -15.07 11.69
CA THR A 222 -19.71 -14.37 12.96
C THR A 222 -19.76 -15.34 14.13
N ASN A 223 -18.69 -15.37 14.91
CA ASN A 223 -18.56 -16.18 16.12
C ASN A 223 -17.91 -15.35 17.23
N PRO A 224 -18.67 -14.83 18.21
CA PRO A 224 -18.14 -14.06 19.35
C PRO A 224 -17.18 -14.80 20.28
N ARG A 225 -16.98 -16.11 20.08
CA ARG A 225 -15.98 -16.90 20.81
C ARG A 225 -14.66 -17.06 20.04
N ASP A 226 -14.62 -16.62 18.78
CA ASP A 226 -13.44 -16.69 17.95
C ASP A 226 -12.58 -15.44 18.17
N ASP A 227 -11.52 -15.54 19.00
CA ASP A 227 -10.62 -14.43 19.29
C ASP A 227 -9.95 -13.83 18.03
N PHE A 228 -9.89 -14.55 16.91
CA PHE A 228 -9.39 -14.02 15.63
C PHE A 228 -10.39 -13.06 14.96
N GLN A 229 -11.66 -13.03 15.37
CA GLN A 229 -12.65 -12.04 14.91
C GLN A 229 -12.64 -10.75 15.73
N HIS A 230 -11.88 -10.71 16.83
CA HIS A 230 -11.75 -9.52 17.67
C HIS A 230 -10.60 -8.64 17.19
N TRP A 231 -10.92 -7.40 16.83
CA TRP A 231 -9.95 -6.41 16.40
C TRP A 231 -9.87 -5.28 17.42
N VAL A 232 -8.72 -4.62 17.52
CA VAL A 232 -8.56 -3.36 18.23
C VAL A 232 -8.38 -2.28 17.17
N LYS A 233 -9.16 -1.20 17.29
CA LYS A 233 -9.01 -0.01 16.46
C LYS A 233 -8.12 0.99 17.20
N ASP A 234 -6.83 0.97 16.91
CA ASP A 234 -5.88 1.85 17.55
C ASP A 234 -5.92 3.25 16.93
N MET A 235 -6.38 4.22 17.70
CA MET A 235 -6.59 5.61 17.29
C MET A 235 -5.45 6.54 17.73
N ARG A 236 -4.32 6.04 18.24
CA ARG A 236 -3.27 6.89 18.86
C ARG A 236 -2.72 8.00 17.95
N HIS A 237 -2.73 7.79 16.64
CA HIS A 237 -2.21 8.72 15.64
C HIS A 237 -3.30 9.57 14.96
N SER A 238 -4.55 9.41 15.37
CA SER A 238 -5.72 10.07 14.74
C SER A 238 -5.71 11.59 14.76
N THR A 239 -4.99 12.20 15.71
CA THR A 239 -4.90 13.65 15.87
C THR A 239 -3.86 14.28 14.96
N SER A 240 -2.78 13.56 14.64
CA SER A 240 -1.66 14.05 13.85
C SER A 240 -1.66 13.54 12.42
N ILE A 241 -2.26 12.38 12.16
CA ILE A 241 -2.29 11.74 10.84
C ILE A 241 -3.72 11.66 10.35
N LYS A 242 -3.93 12.21 9.16
CA LYS A 242 -5.20 12.22 8.44
C LYS A 242 -4.96 11.82 6.98
N ASP A 243 -5.99 11.30 6.34
CA ASP A 243 -5.96 11.17 4.87
C ASP A 243 -6.15 12.53 4.18
N GLU A 244 -6.06 12.52 2.85
CA GLU A 244 -6.20 13.70 1.99
C GLU A 244 -7.55 14.44 2.18
N GLU A 245 -8.61 13.72 2.56
CA GLU A 245 -9.92 14.31 2.86
C GLU A 245 -10.04 14.79 4.34
N GLY A 246 -9.00 14.62 5.15
CA GLY A 246 -8.94 15.06 6.54
C GLY A 246 -9.51 14.06 7.56
N TYR A 247 -9.80 12.82 7.18
CA TYR A 247 -10.29 11.79 8.10
C TYR A 247 -9.15 11.19 8.93
N PRO A 248 -9.38 10.92 10.23
CA PRO A 248 -8.34 10.46 11.13
C PRO A 248 -7.86 9.05 10.82
N ALA A 249 -6.54 8.86 10.88
CA ALA A 249 -5.90 7.55 10.73
C ALA A 249 -6.08 6.64 11.95
N PHE A 250 -6.13 5.33 11.70
CA PHE A 250 -6.12 4.29 12.72
C PHE A 250 -5.43 3.01 12.23
N ALA A 251 -4.97 2.16 13.15
CA ALA A 251 -4.55 0.80 12.83
C ALA A 251 -5.62 -0.21 13.25
N LEU A 252 -5.76 -1.30 12.50
CA LEU A 252 -6.61 -2.44 12.84
C LEU A 252 -5.74 -3.60 13.27
N VAL A 253 -5.74 -3.91 14.57
CA VAL A 253 -4.85 -4.91 15.17
C VAL A 253 -5.66 -6.11 15.63
N ASN A 254 -5.31 -7.29 15.18
CA ASN A 254 -5.99 -8.51 15.60
C ASN A 254 -5.63 -8.86 17.05
N LYS A 255 -6.63 -9.15 17.88
CA LYS A 255 -6.42 -9.49 19.30
C LYS A 255 -5.64 -10.79 19.49
N ALA A 256 -5.97 -11.82 18.72
CA ALA A 256 -5.35 -13.13 18.88
C ALA A 256 -3.89 -13.15 18.42
N THR A 257 -3.57 -12.46 17.32
CA THR A 257 -2.22 -12.53 16.72
C THR A 257 -1.31 -11.36 17.11
N GLY A 258 -1.86 -10.21 17.49
CA GLY A 258 -1.09 -8.97 17.69
C GLY A 258 -0.62 -8.33 16.39
N GLU A 259 -1.14 -8.77 15.24
CA GLU A 259 -0.77 -8.27 13.92
C GLU A 259 -1.73 -7.19 13.44
N ALA A 260 -1.19 -6.15 12.78
CA ALA A 260 -1.97 -5.12 12.14
C ALA A 260 -2.19 -5.42 10.66
N ILE A 261 -3.35 -4.99 10.14
CA ILE A 261 -3.61 -5.03 8.70
C ILE A 261 -2.74 -3.98 8.01
N LYS A 262 -1.95 -4.42 7.02
CA LYS A 262 -1.00 -3.61 6.25
C LYS A 262 -1.46 -3.47 4.79
N HIS A 263 -1.12 -2.34 4.19
CA HIS A 263 -1.22 -2.09 2.75
C HIS A 263 -0.50 -3.20 1.96
N SER A 264 -0.86 -3.33 0.68
CA SER A 264 -0.32 -4.34 -0.24
C SER A 264 0.10 -3.69 -1.57
N LEU A 265 0.38 -4.48 -2.61
CA LEU A 265 0.88 -4.05 -3.93
C LEU A 265 -0.10 -3.19 -4.76
N GLY A 266 -1.25 -2.81 -4.21
CA GLY A 266 -2.25 -2.00 -4.88
C GLY A 266 -3.45 -2.82 -5.29
N GLN A 267 -4.18 -2.34 -6.30
CA GLN A 267 -5.44 -2.93 -6.76
C GLN A 267 -5.31 -4.44 -6.99
N SER A 268 -6.37 -5.18 -6.66
CA SER A 268 -6.51 -6.65 -6.72
C SER A 268 -5.68 -7.48 -5.74
N HIS A 269 -4.72 -6.88 -5.03
CA HIS A 269 -3.86 -7.63 -4.13
C HIS A 269 -4.48 -7.76 -2.74
N PRO A 270 -4.39 -8.95 -2.11
CA PRO A 270 -4.81 -9.16 -0.72
C PRO A 270 -4.09 -8.23 0.24
N VAL A 271 -4.80 -7.68 1.22
CA VAL A 271 -4.18 -6.97 2.34
C VAL A 271 -3.30 -7.93 3.14
N ARG A 272 -2.27 -7.39 3.80
CA ARG A 272 -1.28 -8.19 4.54
C ARG A 272 -1.47 -8.06 6.05
N LEU A 273 -0.82 -8.93 6.80
CA LEU A 273 -0.69 -8.86 8.25
C LEU A 273 0.79 -8.72 8.61
N VAL A 274 1.10 -7.85 9.57
CA VAL A 274 2.44 -7.71 10.13
C VAL A 274 2.38 -7.52 11.64
N PRO A 275 3.38 -7.96 12.41
CA PRO A 275 3.46 -7.68 13.84
C PRO A 275 3.31 -6.17 14.12
N TYR A 276 2.37 -5.79 14.98
CA TYR A 276 2.12 -4.39 15.26
C TYR A 276 3.08 -3.85 16.32
N ASN A 277 3.79 -2.75 16.00
CA ASN A 277 4.62 -2.03 16.95
C ASN A 277 4.00 -0.66 17.29
N PRO A 278 3.35 -0.51 18.46
CA PRO A 278 2.71 0.74 18.86
C PRO A 278 3.65 1.93 19.08
N GLU A 279 4.95 1.68 19.25
CA GLU A 279 5.98 2.70 19.51
C GLU A 279 6.60 3.23 18.21
N TYR A 280 6.26 2.65 17.06
CA TYR A 280 6.79 3.01 15.77
C TYR A 280 5.67 3.38 14.80
N LEU A 281 5.70 4.61 14.29
CA LEU A 281 4.76 5.08 13.28
C LEU A 281 5.06 4.43 11.92
N ASP A 282 4.47 3.26 11.69
CA ASP A 282 4.41 2.62 10.38
C ASP A 282 3.13 3.06 9.65
N GLU A 283 3.27 3.95 8.68
CA GLU A 283 2.13 4.46 7.90
C GLU A 283 1.50 3.39 7.01
N SER A 284 2.24 2.33 6.69
CA SER A 284 1.72 1.23 5.87
C SER A 284 0.69 0.36 6.58
N VAL A 285 0.47 0.53 7.89
CA VAL A 285 -0.60 -0.15 8.64
C VAL A 285 -1.76 0.77 9.01
N LEU A 286 -1.75 2.00 8.51
CA LEU A 286 -2.75 3.01 8.83
C LEU A 286 -3.84 3.09 7.76
N TRP A 287 -5.07 3.17 8.23
CA TRP A 287 -6.29 3.22 7.45
C TRP A 287 -7.15 4.39 7.89
N THR A 288 -8.08 4.81 7.04
CA THR A 288 -9.13 5.77 7.39
C THR A 288 -10.50 5.23 7.03
N GLU A 289 -11.53 5.80 7.66
CA GLU A 289 -12.92 5.59 7.26
C GLU A 289 -13.40 6.81 6.48
N SER A 290 -14.02 6.58 5.33
CA SER A 290 -14.63 7.64 4.54
C SER A 290 -15.80 8.32 5.28
N LYS A 291 -16.37 9.35 4.64
CA LYS A 291 -17.76 9.75 4.92
C LYS A 291 -18.71 8.56 4.83
N ASP A 292 -19.86 8.69 5.47
CA ASP A 292 -20.95 7.72 5.35
C ASP A 292 -21.38 7.61 3.88
N VAL A 293 -21.39 6.40 3.35
CA VAL A 293 -21.80 6.07 1.97
C VAL A 293 -23.19 5.40 1.92
N GLY A 294 -23.94 5.49 3.02
CA GLY A 294 -25.31 5.02 3.18
C GLY A 294 -25.47 4.09 4.39
N HIS A 295 -26.49 4.35 5.22
CA HIS A 295 -26.92 3.49 6.33
C HIS A 295 -25.83 3.21 7.39
N GLY A 296 -24.93 4.17 7.64
CA GLY A 296 -23.85 4.01 8.61
C GLY A 296 -22.64 3.26 8.08
N PHE A 297 -22.62 2.88 6.80
CA PHE A 297 -21.47 2.22 6.18
C PHE A 297 -20.46 3.23 5.64
N ARG A 298 -19.19 2.87 5.65
CA ARG A 298 -18.05 3.67 5.19
C ARG A 298 -17.10 2.80 4.37
N CYS A 299 -16.27 3.41 3.54
CA CYS A 299 -15.10 2.71 2.98
C CYS A 299 -14.01 2.68 4.05
N VAL A 300 -13.31 1.55 4.19
CA VAL A 300 -12.01 1.50 4.88
C VAL A 300 -10.94 1.57 3.79
N ARG A 301 -10.04 2.54 3.86
CA ARG A 301 -9.11 2.87 2.77
C ARG A 301 -7.74 3.22 3.29
N MET A 302 -6.72 3.12 2.45
CA MET A 302 -5.36 3.47 2.87
C MET A 302 -5.30 4.95 3.26
N VAL A 303 -4.55 5.27 4.33
CA VAL A 303 -4.36 6.67 4.72
C VAL A 303 -3.60 7.49 3.66
N ASN A 304 -2.72 6.85 2.91
CA ASN A 304 -1.83 7.47 1.93
C ASN A 304 -2.30 7.30 0.47
N ASN A 305 -3.40 6.59 0.25
CA ASN A 305 -4.02 6.40 -1.05
C ASN A 305 -5.51 6.09 -0.88
N ILE A 306 -6.32 7.15 -0.81
CA ILE A 306 -7.76 7.04 -0.56
C ILE A 306 -8.54 6.39 -1.72
N TYR A 307 -7.91 6.17 -2.86
CA TYR A 307 -8.51 5.50 -4.01
C TYR A 307 -8.55 3.98 -3.84
N LEU A 308 -7.72 3.40 -2.95
CA LEU A 308 -7.69 1.97 -2.68
C LEU A 308 -8.36 1.62 -1.35
N ASN A 309 -9.43 0.85 -1.44
CA ASN A 309 -10.32 0.48 -0.34
C ASN A 309 -10.23 -1.00 -0.02
N PHE A 310 -10.63 -1.39 1.18
CA PHE A 310 -11.00 -2.77 1.48
C PHE A 310 -12.14 -3.21 0.55
N ASP A 311 -11.93 -4.34 -0.10
CA ASP A 311 -12.89 -5.01 -0.95
C ASP A 311 -12.98 -6.47 -0.52
N ALA A 312 -14.17 -6.94 -0.16
CA ALA A 312 -14.43 -8.37 -0.02
C ALA A 312 -14.47 -8.96 -1.43
N PHE A 313 -13.37 -9.58 -1.84
CA PHE A 313 -13.12 -9.93 -3.23
C PHE A 313 -14.18 -10.89 -3.76
N HIS A 314 -14.86 -10.50 -4.85
CA HIS A 314 -16.01 -11.24 -5.41
C HIS A 314 -17.15 -11.48 -4.39
N GLY A 315 -17.19 -10.70 -3.31
CA GLY A 315 -18.23 -10.76 -2.30
C GLY A 315 -19.52 -10.07 -2.72
N ASP A 316 -19.57 -9.43 -3.89
CA ASP A 316 -20.78 -8.89 -4.46
C ASP A 316 -21.68 -9.99 -5.06
N LYS A 317 -22.96 -9.67 -5.25
CA LYS A 317 -23.98 -10.65 -5.66
C LYS A 317 -23.74 -11.21 -7.06
N ASP A 318 -23.12 -10.44 -7.96
CA ASP A 318 -22.90 -10.88 -9.34
C ASP A 318 -21.81 -11.96 -9.41
N HIS A 319 -20.96 -12.05 -8.37
CA HIS A 319 -19.94 -13.08 -8.23
C HIS A 319 -20.27 -14.16 -7.17
N GLY A 320 -21.52 -14.19 -6.67
CA GLY A 320 -22.00 -15.23 -5.74
C GLY A 320 -22.10 -14.80 -4.28
N GLY A 321 -21.66 -13.58 -3.95
CA GLY A 321 -21.76 -13.03 -2.61
C GLY A 321 -20.60 -13.46 -1.69
N VAL A 322 -20.63 -12.93 -0.47
CA VAL A 322 -19.68 -13.30 0.58
C VAL A 322 -19.90 -14.76 0.99
N HIS A 323 -18.79 -15.47 1.20
CA HIS A 323 -18.75 -16.82 1.76
C HIS A 323 -17.61 -16.94 2.79
N ASP A 324 -17.56 -18.07 3.48
CA ASP A 324 -16.49 -18.34 4.43
C ASP A 324 -15.13 -18.38 3.70
N GLY A 325 -14.19 -17.58 4.15
CA GLY A 325 -12.88 -17.41 3.52
C GLY A 325 -12.82 -16.36 2.41
N THR A 326 -13.86 -15.56 2.14
CA THR A 326 -13.77 -14.44 1.18
C THR A 326 -12.63 -13.50 1.58
N THR A 327 -11.59 -13.44 0.74
CA THR A 327 -10.38 -12.65 0.98
C THR A 327 -10.67 -11.15 0.91
N VAL A 328 -10.00 -10.36 1.74
CA VAL A 328 -10.02 -8.90 1.61
C VAL A 328 -8.84 -8.43 0.76
N VAL A 329 -9.14 -7.74 -0.33
CA VAL A 329 -8.16 -7.14 -1.24
C VAL A 329 -8.27 -5.62 -1.23
N LEU A 330 -7.33 -4.98 -1.90
CA LEU A 330 -7.42 -3.56 -2.23
C LEU A 330 -8.12 -3.38 -3.57
N TRP A 331 -9.07 -2.47 -3.65
CA TRP A 331 -9.73 -2.14 -4.91
C TRP A 331 -10.14 -0.68 -5.00
N GLU A 332 -10.21 -0.17 -6.22
CA GLU A 332 -10.80 1.13 -6.50
C GLU A 332 -12.28 1.17 -6.09
N TRP A 333 -12.79 2.36 -5.77
CA TRP A 333 -14.18 2.48 -5.33
C TRP A 333 -15.16 2.23 -6.49
N CYS A 334 -15.82 1.07 -6.47
CA CYS A 334 -16.82 0.64 -7.46
C CYS A 334 -18.27 0.79 -6.94
N LYS A 335 -18.47 1.34 -5.74
CA LYS A 335 -19.79 1.50 -5.09
C LYS A 335 -20.50 0.18 -4.80
N GLY A 336 -19.77 -0.92 -4.72
CA GLY A 336 -20.31 -2.24 -4.37
C GLY A 336 -20.60 -2.36 -2.87
N ASP A 337 -21.54 -3.23 -2.51
CA ASP A 337 -21.80 -3.57 -1.09
C ASP A 337 -20.60 -4.29 -0.45
N ASN A 338 -19.76 -4.95 -1.26
CA ASN A 338 -18.52 -5.60 -0.85
C ASN A 338 -17.38 -4.63 -0.45
N GLN A 339 -17.56 -3.33 -0.68
CA GLN A 339 -16.60 -2.26 -0.30
C GLN A 339 -17.13 -1.35 0.82
N ARG A 340 -18.29 -1.68 1.39
CA ARG A 340 -18.97 -0.90 2.43
C ARG A 340 -18.83 -1.62 3.77
N TRP A 341 -18.22 -0.95 4.73
CA TRP A 341 -17.83 -1.56 6.00
C TRP A 341 -18.43 -0.81 7.19
N LYS A 342 -18.62 -1.55 8.29
CA LYS A 342 -18.89 -1.01 9.61
C LYS A 342 -17.86 -1.54 10.59
N ILE A 343 -17.36 -0.65 11.43
CA ILE A 343 -16.52 -0.99 12.59
C ILE A 343 -17.34 -0.67 13.84
N LEU A 344 -17.81 -1.69 14.53
CA LEU A 344 -18.72 -1.57 15.67
C LEU A 344 -18.06 -2.09 16.94
N PRO A 345 -18.33 -1.55 18.13
CA PRO A 345 -17.91 -2.17 19.37
C PRO A 345 -18.37 -3.63 19.45
N TRP A 346 -17.49 -4.52 19.88
CA TRP A 346 -17.86 -5.90 20.22
C TRP A 346 -18.52 -5.88 21.61
N CYS A 347 -19.76 -5.39 21.70
CA CYS A 347 -20.53 -5.45 22.93
C CYS A 347 -20.86 -6.92 23.25
N LYS A 348 -20.45 -7.40 24.42
CA LYS A 348 -20.84 -8.72 24.94
C LYS A 348 -22.30 -8.76 25.35
#